data_AF-A6EP69-F1
#
_entry.id   AF-A6EP69-F1
#
_cell.length_a   1.000
_cell.length_b   1.000
_cell.length_c   1.000
_cell.angle_alpha   90.00
_cell.angle_beta   90.00
_cell.angle_gamma   90.00
#
_symmetry.space_group_name_H-M   'P 1'
#
loop_
_entity.id
_entity.type
_entity.pdbx_description
1 polymer ?
#
loop_
_entity_poly.entity_id
_entity_poly.type
_entity_poly.pdbx_seq_one_letter_code
_entity_poly.pdbx_strand_id
1 'polypeptide(L)'
;MKFILLSIALTASLISCKNETKNIENPTPKLAEVITPKYKGSSDKFAASIERAHNKAVFVSKDAVSFDIAIQFGGKERLNGTMTLKTDSSHGLIELADGNKMFVNGNKLFVTPGLADNKGARFDAFTWSYFALFPFKLGDEGTQWSNESSRDWNQTSYDTKKLSFKAGSGDTPDDWYVIYKDKTSDLLTAASYIVTFGKTVEKAESDPHVISYDDYVSVDGVRFAKDWKFWGWTEEDGFGEDQIGAAQLSKFKFVATDDSTFKAPDDAIEVAL
;
A
#
# COMPACT_ATOMS: atom_id res chain seq x y z
N MET A 1 -4.79 30.77 106.51
CA MET A 1 -5.71 29.63 106.73
C MET A 1 -5.75 28.82 105.44
N LYS A 2 -5.49 27.51 105.54
CA LYS A 2 -5.56 26.53 104.44
C LYS A 2 -6.96 26.53 103.81
N PHE A 3 -7.09 26.30 102.51
CA PHE A 3 -7.90 25.21 101.91
C PHE A 3 -7.82 25.25 100.36
N ILE A 4 -7.09 24.25 99.84
CA ILE A 4 -7.30 23.42 98.63
C ILE A 4 -7.45 24.12 97.25
N LEU A 5 -6.42 23.90 96.41
CA LEU A 5 -6.41 24.07 94.95
C LEU A 5 -7.32 23.05 94.25
N LEU A 6 -8.08 23.49 93.25
CA LEU A 6 -8.60 22.64 92.19
C LEU A 6 -8.32 23.32 90.83
N SER A 7 -7.24 22.92 90.17
CA SER A 7 -6.87 23.39 88.82
C SER A 7 -7.48 22.46 87.78
N ILE A 8 -8.48 22.95 87.05
CA ILE A 8 -9.13 22.25 85.94
C ILE A 8 -8.27 22.44 84.67
N ALA A 9 -7.69 21.34 84.18
CA ALA A 9 -6.97 21.29 82.92
C ALA A 9 -7.95 20.97 81.78
N LEU A 10 -8.04 21.87 80.80
CA LEU A 10 -8.84 21.72 79.59
C LEU A 10 -7.95 21.18 78.46
N THR A 11 -8.04 19.87 78.20
CA THR A 11 -7.33 19.19 77.10
C THR A 11 -8.15 19.25 75.82
N ALA A 12 -7.61 19.94 74.80
CA ALA A 12 -8.14 19.93 73.44
C ALA A 12 -7.61 18.70 72.69
N SER A 13 -8.50 17.75 72.38
CA SER A 13 -8.21 16.55 71.60
C SER A 13 -8.35 16.85 70.10
N LEU A 14 -7.25 16.73 69.36
CA LEU A 14 -7.22 16.75 67.91
C LEU A 14 -7.79 15.43 67.36
N ILE A 15 -8.88 15.52 66.61
CA ILE A 15 -9.49 14.40 65.90
C ILE A 15 -8.75 14.23 64.57
N SER A 16 -7.92 13.19 64.48
CA SER A 16 -7.30 12.73 63.24
C SER A 16 -8.22 11.70 62.57
N CYS A 17 -8.96 12.11 61.53
CA CYS A 17 -9.72 11.18 60.70
C CYS A 17 -8.78 10.34 59.83
N LYS A 18 -8.84 9.03 60.07
CA LYS A 18 -8.16 7.98 59.31
C LYS A 18 -8.95 7.73 58.02
N ASN A 19 -8.46 8.22 56.88
CA ASN A 19 -9.05 7.88 55.58
C ASN A 19 -8.67 6.45 55.21
N GLU A 20 -9.68 5.60 55.05
CA GLU A 20 -9.55 4.27 54.48
C GLU A 20 -9.28 4.36 52.98
N THR A 21 -8.14 3.85 52.56
CA THR A 21 -7.79 3.67 51.15
C THR A 21 -8.63 2.53 50.58
N LYS A 22 -9.68 2.85 49.81
CA LYS A 22 -10.31 1.87 48.93
C LYS A 22 -9.27 1.46 47.88
N ASN A 23 -8.87 0.19 47.92
CA ASN A 23 -8.18 -0.46 46.81
C ASN A 23 -9.12 -0.42 45.60
N ILE A 24 -8.82 0.46 44.66
CA ILE A 24 -9.37 0.39 43.30
C ILE A 24 -8.52 -0.67 42.61
N GLU A 25 -9.05 -1.88 42.47
CA GLU A 25 -8.55 -2.80 41.45
C GLU A 25 -8.68 -2.08 40.10
N ASN A 26 -7.56 -1.60 39.57
CA ASN A 26 -7.49 -1.21 38.18
C ASN A 26 -7.88 -2.44 37.35
N PRO A 27 -8.89 -2.36 36.47
CA PRO A 27 -9.10 -3.43 35.51
C PRO A 27 -7.82 -3.56 34.70
N THR A 28 -7.12 -4.68 34.87
CA THR A 28 -6.00 -5.10 34.03
C THR A 28 -6.42 -4.87 32.59
N PRO A 29 -5.68 -4.08 31.79
CA PRO A 29 -5.97 -3.94 30.38
C PRO A 29 -6.03 -5.36 29.82
N LYS A 30 -7.21 -5.77 29.35
CA LYS A 30 -7.36 -6.99 28.59
C LYS A 30 -6.33 -6.84 27.47
N LEU A 31 -5.26 -7.64 27.52
CA LEU A 31 -4.25 -7.70 26.47
C LEU A 31 -5.06 -7.77 25.18
N ALA A 32 -4.94 -6.75 24.33
CA ALA A 32 -5.47 -6.82 22.99
C ALA A 32 -4.94 -8.14 22.45
N GLU A 33 -5.87 -9.03 22.09
CA GLU A 33 -5.56 -10.29 21.46
C GLU A 33 -4.55 -9.97 20.36
N VAL A 34 -3.33 -10.52 20.49
CA VAL A 34 -2.30 -10.35 19.47
C VAL A 34 -2.93 -10.97 18.23
N ILE A 35 -3.46 -10.11 17.36
CA ILE A 35 -3.94 -10.51 16.05
C ILE A 35 -2.68 -11.04 15.37
N THR A 36 -2.51 -12.36 15.40
CA THR A 36 -1.53 -13.02 14.57
C THR A 36 -1.82 -12.53 13.15
N PRO A 37 -0.88 -11.83 12.48
CA PRO A 37 -1.16 -11.36 11.15
C PRO A 37 -1.55 -12.58 10.32
N LYS A 38 -2.74 -12.57 9.70
CA LYS A 38 -3.12 -13.55 8.66
C LYS A 38 -2.16 -13.53 7.47
N TYR A 39 -1.20 -12.62 7.47
CA TYR A 39 -0.29 -12.33 6.40
C TYR A 39 1.15 -12.74 6.75
N LYS A 40 1.72 -13.59 5.92
CA LYS A 40 3.13 -13.99 5.98
C LYS A 40 3.92 -13.03 5.08
N GLY A 41 4.73 -12.17 5.69
CA GLY A 41 5.70 -11.33 4.96
C GLY A 41 6.64 -12.14 4.09
N SER A 42 7.31 -11.47 3.16
CA SER A 42 8.27 -12.10 2.28
C SER A 42 9.34 -12.86 3.07
N SER A 43 9.69 -14.06 2.62
CA SER A 43 10.84 -14.78 3.16
C SER A 43 12.17 -14.18 2.70
N ASP A 44 12.15 -13.36 1.65
CA ASP A 44 13.32 -12.63 1.17
C ASP A 44 13.56 -11.39 2.03
N LYS A 45 14.79 -11.21 2.54
CA LYS A 45 15.11 -10.12 3.47
C LYS A 45 14.99 -8.73 2.84
N PHE A 46 15.32 -8.60 1.55
CA PHE A 46 15.23 -7.34 0.82
C PHE A 46 13.76 -6.93 0.70
N ALA A 47 12.93 -7.82 0.17
CA ALA A 47 11.49 -7.60 0.07
C ALA A 47 10.84 -7.33 1.44
N ALA A 48 11.17 -8.14 2.46
CA ALA A 48 10.63 -7.98 3.80
C ALA A 48 11.01 -6.64 4.45
N SER A 49 12.16 -6.04 4.10
CA SER A 49 12.53 -4.70 4.57
C SER A 49 11.62 -3.62 3.99
N ILE A 50 11.34 -3.70 2.68
CA ILE A 50 10.42 -2.79 2.00
C ILE A 50 9.01 -2.91 2.56
N GLU A 51 8.52 -4.14 2.74
CA GLU A 51 7.19 -4.39 3.31
C GLU A 51 7.04 -3.81 4.73
N ARG A 52 8.08 -3.91 5.56
CA ARG A 52 8.10 -3.30 6.90
C ARG A 52 8.13 -1.78 6.83
N ALA A 53 8.96 -1.20 5.95
CA ALA A 53 9.05 0.24 5.77
C ALA A 53 7.70 0.87 5.33
N HIS A 54 6.90 0.14 4.56
CA HIS A 54 5.55 0.56 4.17
C HIS A 54 4.46 0.20 5.19
N ASN A 55 4.82 -0.50 6.27
CA ASN A 55 3.90 -0.99 7.29
C ASN A 55 2.81 -1.91 6.73
N LYS A 56 3.24 -2.89 5.94
CA LYS A 56 2.36 -3.90 5.33
C LYS A 56 1.47 -4.63 6.34
N ALA A 57 1.95 -4.87 7.55
CA ALA A 57 1.17 -5.52 8.61
C ALA A 57 -0.09 -4.73 8.97
N VAL A 58 0.01 -3.40 9.05
CA VAL A 58 -1.17 -2.55 9.25
C VAL A 58 -2.00 -2.50 7.97
N PHE A 59 -1.38 -2.37 6.79
CA PHE A 59 -2.10 -2.33 5.51
C PHE A 59 -3.06 -3.52 5.33
N VAL A 60 -2.57 -4.75 5.49
CA VAL A 60 -3.38 -5.97 5.32
C VAL A 60 -4.37 -6.22 6.47
N SER A 61 -4.28 -5.47 7.56
CA SER A 61 -5.29 -5.49 8.64
C SER A 61 -6.52 -4.63 8.34
N LYS A 62 -6.41 -3.74 7.36
CA LYS A 62 -7.49 -2.86 6.90
C LYS A 62 -8.26 -3.57 5.78
N ASP A 63 -9.51 -3.19 5.57
CA ASP A 63 -10.39 -3.86 4.62
C ASP A 63 -10.09 -3.47 3.16
N ALA A 64 -10.17 -2.17 2.85
CA ALA A 64 -9.79 -1.59 1.57
C ALA A 64 -9.13 -0.21 1.76
N VAL A 65 -8.39 0.23 0.75
CA VAL A 65 -7.85 1.59 0.64
C VAL A 65 -8.52 2.31 -0.53
N SER A 66 -8.87 3.58 -0.33
CA SER A 66 -9.43 4.45 -1.35
C SER A 66 -8.57 5.69 -1.52
N PHE A 67 -8.36 6.12 -2.76
CA PHE A 67 -7.58 7.30 -3.12
C PHE A 67 -8.00 7.83 -4.49
N ASP A 68 -7.82 9.13 -4.70
CA ASP A 68 -7.93 9.75 -6.02
C ASP A 68 -6.62 9.55 -6.77
N ILE A 69 -6.68 9.35 -8.08
CA ILE A 69 -5.52 9.17 -8.96
C ILE A 69 -5.75 9.87 -10.30
N ALA A 70 -4.74 10.64 -10.73
CA ALA A 70 -4.69 11.25 -12.05
C ALA A 70 -3.38 10.86 -12.73
N ILE A 71 -3.44 10.32 -13.94
CA ILE A 71 -2.32 9.78 -14.69
C ILE A 71 -2.23 10.49 -16.04
N GLN A 72 -1.01 10.87 -16.42
CA GLN A 72 -0.71 11.47 -17.72
C GLN A 72 0.45 10.76 -18.40
N PHE A 73 0.35 10.58 -19.71
CA PHE A 73 1.44 10.10 -20.57
C PHE A 73 1.50 10.93 -21.85
N GLY A 74 2.70 11.32 -22.28
CA GLY A 74 2.89 12.12 -23.50
C GLY A 74 2.06 13.42 -23.54
N GLY A 75 1.85 14.05 -22.37
CA GLY A 75 1.04 15.27 -22.23
C GLY A 75 -0.48 15.07 -22.34
N LYS A 76 -0.98 13.83 -22.32
CA LYS A 76 -2.41 13.52 -22.36
C LYS A 76 -2.84 12.79 -21.10
N GLU A 77 -4.06 13.07 -20.65
CA GLU A 77 -4.69 12.30 -19.58
C GLU A 77 -4.86 10.84 -20.03
N ARG A 78 -4.36 9.91 -19.20
CA ARG A 78 -4.49 8.47 -19.38
C ARG A 78 -5.63 7.90 -18.55
N LEU A 79 -5.77 8.40 -17.32
CA LEU A 79 -6.79 8.02 -16.35
C LEU A 79 -6.97 9.14 -15.33
N ASN A 80 -8.21 9.40 -14.92
CA ASN A 80 -8.52 10.32 -13.84
C ASN A 80 -9.76 9.83 -13.10
N GLY A 81 -9.66 9.61 -11.79
CA GLY A 81 -10.75 9.05 -11.01
C GLY A 81 -10.36 8.68 -9.59
N THR A 82 -11.23 7.90 -8.95
CA THR A 82 -11.02 7.34 -7.61
C THR A 82 -10.87 5.83 -7.71
N MET A 83 -9.86 5.28 -7.04
CA MET A 83 -9.69 3.84 -6.86
C MET A 83 -10.08 3.46 -5.44
N THR A 84 -10.78 2.33 -5.31
CA THR A 84 -10.99 1.62 -4.05
C THR A 84 -10.51 0.19 -4.23
N LEU A 85 -9.47 -0.21 -3.51
CA LEU A 85 -8.80 -1.50 -3.68
C LEU A 85 -8.82 -2.28 -2.38
N LYS A 86 -9.19 -3.55 -2.43
CA LYS A 86 -9.02 -4.46 -1.30
C LYS A 86 -7.53 -4.59 -0.97
N THR A 87 -7.20 -4.60 0.31
CA THR A 87 -5.80 -4.68 0.76
C THR A 87 -5.17 -6.05 0.51
N ASP A 88 -5.99 -7.08 0.26
CA ASP A 88 -5.57 -8.41 -0.22
C ASP A 88 -5.49 -8.51 -1.75
N SER A 89 -5.68 -7.39 -2.47
CA SER A 89 -5.72 -7.30 -3.95
C SER A 89 -6.80 -8.13 -4.64
N SER A 90 -7.77 -8.70 -3.90
CA SER A 90 -8.77 -9.59 -4.50
C SER A 90 -9.82 -8.85 -5.34
N HIS A 91 -10.13 -7.61 -4.98
CA HIS A 91 -11.13 -6.79 -5.66
C HIS A 91 -10.70 -5.33 -5.77
N GLY A 92 -11.22 -4.64 -6.78
CA GLY A 92 -11.01 -3.22 -6.99
C GLY A 92 -12.19 -2.57 -7.70
N LEU A 93 -12.43 -1.30 -7.39
CA LEU A 93 -13.37 -0.43 -8.09
C LEU A 93 -12.60 0.83 -8.51
N ILE A 94 -12.64 1.15 -9.80
CA ILE A 94 -12.15 2.42 -10.33
C ILE A 94 -13.35 3.20 -10.87
N GLU A 95 -13.59 4.37 -10.30
CA GLU A 95 -14.64 5.31 -10.73
C GLU A 95 -13.97 6.47 -11.47
N LEU A 96 -14.15 6.51 -12.80
CA LEU A 96 -13.56 7.54 -13.65
C LEU A 96 -14.34 8.85 -13.52
N ALA A 97 -13.66 9.97 -13.80
CA ALA A 97 -14.23 11.31 -13.71
C ALA A 97 -15.44 11.54 -14.64
N ASP A 98 -15.55 10.76 -15.73
CA ASP A 98 -16.68 10.80 -16.66
C ASP A 98 -17.90 9.95 -16.20
N GLY A 99 -17.79 9.30 -15.04
CA GLY A 99 -18.82 8.45 -14.44
C GLY A 99 -18.75 6.98 -14.84
N ASN A 100 -17.88 6.60 -15.79
CA ASN A 100 -17.65 5.19 -16.11
C ASN A 100 -16.91 4.47 -14.97
N LYS A 101 -17.13 3.16 -14.87
CA LYS A 101 -16.56 2.34 -13.79
C LYS A 101 -15.92 1.07 -14.32
N MET A 102 -14.87 0.64 -13.62
CA MET A 102 -14.16 -0.62 -13.83
C MET A 102 -14.17 -1.42 -12.53
N PHE A 103 -14.65 -2.65 -12.57
CA PHE A 103 -14.77 -3.57 -11.43
C PHE A 103 -13.81 -4.75 -11.63
N VAL A 104 -12.76 -4.79 -10.83
CA VAL A 104 -11.79 -5.89 -10.79
C VAL A 104 -12.27 -6.91 -9.76
N ASN A 105 -12.53 -8.14 -10.20
CA ASN A 105 -12.96 -9.25 -9.35
C ASN A 105 -12.03 -10.45 -9.59
N GLY A 106 -11.00 -10.59 -8.76
CA GLY A 106 -9.90 -11.53 -8.97
C GLY A 106 -9.15 -11.20 -10.26
N ASN A 107 -9.18 -12.12 -11.23
CA ASN A 107 -8.60 -11.94 -12.55
C ASN A 107 -9.61 -11.44 -13.61
N LYS A 108 -10.88 -11.22 -13.24
CA LYS A 108 -11.91 -10.72 -14.16
C LYS A 108 -12.02 -9.20 -14.07
N LEU A 109 -12.36 -8.60 -15.20
CA LEU A 109 -12.68 -7.18 -15.29
C LEU A 109 -14.09 -7.01 -15.88
N PHE A 110 -14.92 -6.23 -15.20
CA PHE A 110 -16.20 -5.78 -15.71
C PHE A 110 -16.19 -4.25 -15.86
N VAL A 111 -16.78 -3.73 -16.93
CA VAL A 111 -16.81 -2.29 -17.19
C VAL A 111 -18.23 -1.81 -17.50
N THR A 112 -18.53 -0.55 -17.19
CA THR A 112 -19.79 0.07 -17.60
C THR A 112 -19.88 0.18 -19.13
N PRO A 113 -21.09 0.22 -19.73
CA PRO A 113 -21.27 0.24 -21.19
C PRO A 113 -20.47 1.33 -21.94
N GLY A 114 -20.22 2.48 -21.31
CA GLY A 114 -19.41 3.55 -21.90
C GLY A 114 -17.93 3.19 -22.14
N LEU A 115 -17.45 2.08 -21.59
CA LEU A 115 -16.08 1.57 -21.79
C LEU A 115 -16.02 0.31 -22.65
N ALA A 116 -17.13 -0.14 -23.25
CA ALA A 116 -17.21 -1.41 -23.99
C ALA A 116 -16.10 -1.56 -25.05
N ASP A 117 -15.81 -0.49 -25.79
CA ASP A 117 -14.82 -0.48 -26.87
C ASP A 117 -13.43 0.01 -26.41
N ASN A 118 -13.24 0.30 -25.12
CA ASN A 118 -11.98 0.78 -24.59
C ASN A 118 -10.98 -0.37 -24.43
N LYS A 119 -10.17 -0.58 -25.47
CA LYS A 119 -9.09 -1.58 -25.49
C LYS A 119 -8.03 -1.39 -24.39
N GLY A 120 -7.94 -0.19 -23.81
CA GLY A 120 -7.01 0.14 -22.72
C GLY A 120 -7.55 -0.15 -21.32
N ALA A 121 -8.85 -0.41 -21.16
CA ALA A 121 -9.50 -0.54 -19.85
C ALA A 121 -8.88 -1.67 -19.01
N ARG A 122 -8.57 -2.80 -19.65
CA ARG A 122 -7.89 -3.93 -18.98
C ARG A 122 -6.52 -3.52 -18.43
N PHE A 123 -5.71 -2.90 -19.28
CA PHE A 123 -4.39 -2.42 -18.85
C PHE A 123 -4.53 -1.42 -17.69
N ASP A 124 -5.44 -0.46 -17.80
CA ASP A 124 -5.62 0.55 -16.76
C ASP A 124 -6.03 -0.07 -15.42
N ALA A 125 -7.00 -0.98 -15.44
CA ALA A 125 -7.54 -1.55 -14.23
C ALA A 125 -6.50 -2.37 -13.46
N PHE A 126 -5.72 -3.22 -14.16
CA PHE A 126 -4.76 -4.09 -13.51
C PHE A 126 -3.42 -3.42 -13.24
N THR A 127 -2.86 -2.66 -14.19
CA THR A 127 -1.51 -2.09 -14.06
C THR A 127 -1.46 -1.00 -12.99
N TRP A 128 -2.40 -0.05 -12.98
CA TRP A 128 -2.36 1.04 -12.01
C TRP A 128 -2.71 0.59 -10.60
N SER A 129 -3.65 -0.35 -10.47
CA SER A 129 -3.93 -1.00 -9.18
C SER A 129 -2.72 -1.77 -8.67
N TYR A 130 -2.00 -2.48 -9.56
CA TYR A 130 -0.80 -3.22 -9.20
C TYR A 130 0.31 -2.29 -8.71
N PHE A 131 0.59 -1.19 -9.41
CA PHE A 131 1.59 -0.20 -8.98
C PHE A 131 1.23 0.46 -7.65
N ALA A 132 -0.05 0.78 -7.42
CA ALA A 132 -0.48 1.31 -6.12
C ALA A 132 -0.25 0.34 -4.96
N LEU A 133 -0.41 -0.97 -5.22
CA LEU A 133 -0.29 -2.02 -4.22
C LEU A 133 1.12 -2.64 -4.17
N PHE A 134 2.02 -2.28 -5.07
CA PHE A 134 3.27 -3.00 -5.31
C PHE A 134 4.16 -3.20 -4.07
N PRO A 135 4.39 -2.19 -3.19
CA PRO A 135 5.15 -2.39 -1.96
C PRO A 135 4.58 -3.47 -1.03
N PHE A 136 3.28 -3.75 -1.17
CA PHE A 136 2.53 -4.72 -0.39
C PHE A 136 2.37 -6.06 -1.11
N LYS A 137 3.07 -6.32 -2.22
CA LYS A 137 2.96 -7.58 -2.99
C LYS A 137 4.28 -8.34 -3.16
N LEU A 138 5.37 -7.82 -2.59
CA LEU A 138 6.73 -8.33 -2.78
C LEU A 138 6.99 -9.72 -2.16
N GLY A 139 6.14 -10.14 -1.22
CA GLY A 139 6.14 -11.47 -0.62
C GLY A 139 4.99 -12.37 -1.04
N ASP A 140 4.27 -12.02 -2.12
CA ASP A 140 3.17 -12.85 -2.62
C ASP A 140 3.71 -14.21 -3.09
N GLU A 141 2.84 -15.23 -3.07
CA GLU A 141 3.19 -16.56 -3.54
C GLU A 141 3.60 -16.53 -5.02
N GLY A 142 4.63 -17.29 -5.36
CA GLY A 142 5.16 -17.33 -6.73
C GLY A 142 6.29 -16.35 -7.00
N THR A 143 6.55 -15.38 -6.12
CA THR A 143 7.70 -14.46 -6.24
C THR A 143 9.04 -15.21 -6.19
N GLN A 144 9.99 -14.78 -7.03
CA GLN A 144 11.36 -15.28 -7.10
C GLN A 144 12.33 -14.11 -7.13
N TRP A 145 13.39 -14.19 -6.34
CA TRP A 145 14.33 -13.09 -6.15
C TRP A 145 15.73 -13.47 -6.57
N SER A 146 16.40 -12.60 -7.33
CA SER A 146 17.81 -12.72 -7.70
C SER A 146 18.73 -12.44 -6.50
N ASN A 147 20.04 -12.44 -6.72
CA ASN A 147 20.95 -11.81 -5.77
C ASN A 147 20.74 -10.29 -5.74
N GLU A 148 21.04 -9.70 -4.59
CA GLU A 148 21.05 -8.24 -4.40
C GLU A 148 22.24 -7.61 -5.15
N SER A 149 22.03 -6.40 -5.67
CA SER A 149 23.01 -5.58 -6.37
C SER A 149 22.85 -4.12 -5.93
N SER A 150 23.65 -3.21 -6.49
CA SER A 150 23.53 -1.77 -6.27
C SER A 150 23.49 -1.05 -7.61
N ARG A 151 22.62 -0.04 -7.73
CA ARG A 151 22.56 0.83 -8.91
C ARG A 151 22.48 2.29 -8.47
N ASP A 152 23.11 3.16 -9.24
CA ASP A 152 23.08 4.59 -8.97
C ASP A 152 22.06 5.28 -9.89
N TRP A 153 21.32 6.24 -9.34
CA TRP A 153 20.41 7.11 -10.09
C TRP A 153 20.35 8.49 -9.43
N ASN A 154 20.46 9.56 -10.22
CA ASN A 154 20.50 10.94 -9.73
C ASN A 154 21.51 11.15 -8.58
N GLN A 155 22.76 10.66 -8.76
CA GLN A 155 23.85 10.74 -7.77
C GLN A 155 23.56 10.04 -6.43
N THR A 156 22.49 9.25 -6.36
CA THR A 156 22.10 8.47 -5.18
C THR A 156 22.26 6.99 -5.48
N SER A 157 22.81 6.23 -4.54
CA SER A 157 23.01 4.79 -4.68
C SER A 157 21.88 4.02 -3.99
N TYR A 158 21.31 3.03 -4.68
CA TYR A 158 20.17 2.23 -4.19
C TYR A 158 20.53 0.75 -4.10
N ASP A 159 19.97 0.08 -3.08
CA ASP A 159 19.98 -1.39 -3.07
C ASP A 159 18.98 -1.87 -4.11
N THR A 160 19.37 -2.84 -4.93
CA THR A 160 18.52 -3.35 -6.01
C THR A 160 18.42 -4.85 -6.03
N LYS A 161 17.27 -5.35 -6.49
CA LYS A 161 17.05 -6.79 -6.64
C LYS A 161 16.04 -7.08 -7.74
N LYS A 162 16.30 -8.11 -8.55
CA LYS A 162 15.37 -8.53 -9.60
C LYS A 162 14.32 -9.46 -8.99
N LEU A 163 13.06 -9.17 -9.29
CA LEU A 163 11.88 -9.96 -9.00
C LEU A 163 11.36 -10.58 -10.30
N SER A 164 11.09 -11.87 -10.28
CA SER A 164 10.36 -12.61 -11.32
C SER A 164 9.33 -13.54 -10.67
N PHE A 165 8.57 -14.28 -11.47
CA PHE A 165 7.48 -15.13 -10.97
C PHE A 165 7.59 -16.57 -11.46
N LYS A 166 7.05 -17.51 -10.67
CA LYS A 166 6.89 -18.91 -11.11
C LYS A 166 5.82 -18.97 -12.19
N ALA A 167 5.98 -19.91 -13.14
CA ALA A 167 4.94 -20.21 -14.12
C ALA A 167 3.59 -20.45 -13.44
N GLY A 168 2.53 -19.84 -13.99
CA GLY A 168 1.17 -19.88 -13.42
C GLY A 168 0.91 -18.90 -12.28
N SER A 169 1.86 -18.02 -11.94
CA SER A 169 1.64 -16.94 -10.95
C SER A 169 1.01 -15.73 -11.63
N GLY A 170 -0.20 -15.36 -11.21
CA GLY A 170 -0.90 -14.22 -11.79
C GLY A 170 -1.21 -14.41 -13.28
N ASP A 171 -1.49 -13.31 -13.97
CA ASP A 171 -1.89 -13.30 -15.38
C ASP A 171 -0.69 -13.19 -16.34
N THR A 172 0.40 -12.57 -15.89
CA THR A 172 1.64 -12.34 -16.66
C THR A 172 2.87 -12.81 -15.88
N PRO A 173 3.05 -14.14 -15.68
CA PRO A 173 4.18 -14.68 -14.91
C PRO A 173 5.55 -14.39 -15.54
N ASP A 174 5.58 -14.00 -16.81
CA ASP A 174 6.80 -13.66 -17.55
C ASP A 174 7.23 -12.19 -17.36
N ASP A 175 6.44 -11.38 -16.64
CA ASP A 175 6.89 -10.06 -16.21
C ASP A 175 8.08 -10.18 -15.25
N TRP A 176 8.95 -9.17 -15.27
CA TRP A 176 9.98 -9.02 -14.25
C TRP A 176 10.08 -7.57 -13.80
N TYR A 177 10.65 -7.40 -12.61
CA TYR A 177 10.92 -6.10 -12.01
C TYR A 177 12.38 -6.00 -11.53
N VAL A 178 13.02 -4.84 -11.67
CA VAL A 178 14.24 -4.49 -10.91
C VAL A 178 13.85 -3.43 -9.90
N ILE A 179 13.89 -3.79 -8.63
CA ILE A 179 13.35 -2.95 -7.55
C ILE A 179 14.48 -2.16 -6.92
N TYR A 180 14.25 -0.87 -6.71
CA TYR A 180 15.18 0.08 -6.09
C TYR A 180 14.65 0.43 -4.71
N LYS A 181 15.46 0.18 -3.70
CA LYS A 181 15.17 0.47 -2.31
C LYS A 181 16.11 1.56 -1.80
N ASP A 182 15.54 2.56 -1.13
CA ASP A 182 16.32 3.58 -0.45
C ASP A 182 17.12 2.96 0.71
N LYS A 183 18.44 3.22 0.75
CA LYS A 183 19.36 2.60 1.71
C LYS A 183 19.16 3.07 3.16
N THR A 184 18.44 4.18 3.37
CA THR A 184 18.26 4.77 4.70
C THR A 184 16.90 4.40 5.30
N SER A 185 15.85 4.50 4.51
CA SER A 185 14.45 4.33 4.95
C SER A 185 13.86 2.97 4.61
N ASP A 186 14.53 2.17 3.79
CA ASP A 186 14.00 0.93 3.18
C ASP A 186 12.73 1.13 2.34
N LEU A 187 12.33 2.37 2.05
CA LEU A 187 11.18 2.65 1.18
C LEU A 187 11.50 2.27 -0.27
N LEU A 188 10.44 1.93 -1.00
CA LEU A 188 10.49 1.63 -2.41
C LEU A 188 10.73 2.96 -3.12
N THR A 189 11.82 3.08 -3.85
CA THR A 189 12.10 4.29 -4.62
C THR A 189 11.63 4.13 -6.05
N ALA A 190 11.85 2.96 -6.64
CA ALA A 190 11.47 2.69 -8.01
C ALA A 190 11.36 1.21 -8.31
N ALA A 191 10.71 0.89 -9.44
CA ALA A 191 10.70 -0.44 -10.02
C ALA A 191 10.83 -0.31 -11.54
N SER A 192 11.92 -0.81 -12.10
CA SER A 192 12.00 -1.04 -13.55
C SER A 192 11.20 -2.28 -13.87
N TYR A 193 10.54 -2.32 -15.02
CA TYR A 193 9.64 -3.41 -15.38
C TYR A 193 9.53 -3.59 -16.88
N ILE A 194 9.12 -4.81 -17.24
CA ILE A 194 8.50 -5.11 -18.52
C ILE A 194 7.05 -5.50 -18.30
N VAL A 195 6.23 -5.32 -19.33
CA VAL A 195 4.87 -5.84 -19.38
C VAL A 195 4.80 -6.83 -20.52
N THR A 196 4.39 -8.07 -20.26
CA THR A 196 4.29 -9.16 -21.23
C THR A 196 2.87 -9.40 -21.71
N PHE A 197 1.87 -8.78 -21.07
CA PHE A 197 0.48 -8.89 -21.53
C PHE A 197 0.34 -8.53 -23.02
N GLY A 198 -0.18 -9.48 -23.82
CA GLY A 198 -0.39 -9.31 -25.26
C GLY A 198 0.88 -9.29 -26.11
N LYS A 199 2.06 -9.66 -25.58
CA LYS A 199 3.33 -9.66 -26.31
C LYS A 199 4.28 -10.77 -25.84
N THR A 200 5.31 -11.07 -26.63
CA THR A 200 6.38 -11.99 -26.19
C THR A 200 7.34 -11.29 -25.24
N VAL A 201 8.13 -12.06 -24.50
CA VAL A 201 9.18 -11.54 -23.61
C VAL A 201 10.18 -10.69 -24.39
N GLU A 202 10.64 -11.15 -25.55
CA GLU A 202 11.61 -10.42 -26.37
C GLU A 202 11.05 -9.06 -26.81
N LYS A 203 9.75 -9.01 -27.14
CA LYS A 203 9.10 -7.75 -27.50
C LYS A 203 8.95 -6.84 -26.28
N ALA A 204 8.67 -7.39 -25.10
CA ALA A 204 8.57 -6.63 -23.86
C ALA A 204 9.93 -6.05 -23.42
N GLU A 205 11.00 -6.83 -23.55
CA GLU A 205 12.37 -6.43 -23.20
C GLU A 205 12.97 -5.41 -24.16
N SER A 206 12.41 -5.25 -25.36
CA SER A 206 12.81 -4.17 -26.28
C SER A 206 12.37 -2.76 -25.84
N ASP A 207 11.51 -2.66 -24.82
CA ASP A 207 10.93 -1.38 -24.36
C ASP A 207 10.65 -1.40 -22.84
N PRO A 208 11.70 -1.58 -21.99
CA PRO A 208 11.52 -1.56 -20.54
C PRO A 208 11.28 -0.14 -20.05
N HIS A 209 10.56 -0.06 -18.94
CA HIS A 209 10.19 1.20 -18.32
C HIS A 209 10.56 1.18 -16.84
N VAL A 210 10.54 2.34 -16.20
CA VAL A 210 10.68 2.45 -14.76
C VAL A 210 9.66 3.41 -14.20
N ILE A 211 9.04 3.02 -13.09
CA ILE A 211 8.20 3.86 -12.23
C ILE A 211 9.01 4.25 -11.00
N SER A 212 9.04 5.53 -10.63
CA SER A 212 9.50 5.98 -9.30
C SER A 212 8.32 6.36 -8.42
N TYR A 213 8.58 6.34 -7.12
CA TYR A 213 7.63 6.61 -6.05
C TYR A 213 8.20 7.72 -5.17
N ASP A 214 7.59 8.89 -5.25
CA ASP A 214 8.02 10.11 -4.56
C ASP A 214 6.91 10.64 -3.62
N ASP A 215 7.31 11.56 -2.73
CA ASP A 215 6.44 12.31 -1.80
C ASP A 215 5.51 11.42 -0.95
N TYR A 216 6.14 10.53 -0.18
CA TYR A 216 5.46 9.58 0.69
C TYR A 216 4.69 10.24 1.84
N VAL A 217 3.39 9.95 1.92
CA VAL A 217 2.53 10.30 3.07
C VAL A 217 2.26 9.11 3.96
N SER A 218 1.86 9.38 5.21
CA SER A 218 1.41 8.36 6.14
C SER A 218 -0.09 8.47 6.39
N VAL A 219 -0.80 7.35 6.24
CA VAL A 219 -2.22 7.21 6.61
C VAL A 219 -2.33 6.00 7.52
N ASP A 220 -2.81 6.21 8.75
CA ASP A 220 -2.82 5.20 9.83
C ASP A 220 -1.46 4.47 9.99
N GLY A 221 -0.34 5.16 9.76
CA GLY A 221 1.00 4.58 9.85
C GLY A 221 1.45 3.78 8.61
N VAL A 222 0.62 3.65 7.58
CA VAL A 222 0.97 3.04 6.29
C VAL A 222 1.53 4.11 5.35
N ARG A 223 2.61 3.80 4.63
CA ARG A 223 3.28 4.75 3.73
C ARG A 223 2.79 4.57 2.30
N PHE A 224 2.32 5.65 1.68
CA PHE A 224 1.88 5.70 0.28
C PHE A 224 2.60 6.81 -0.47
N ALA A 225 3.10 6.52 -1.67
CA ALA A 225 3.67 7.53 -2.55
C ALA A 225 2.54 8.32 -3.24
N LYS A 226 2.64 9.66 -3.22
CA LYS A 226 1.68 10.53 -3.90
C LYS A 226 2.08 10.82 -5.33
N ASP A 227 3.37 10.85 -5.61
CA ASP A 227 3.87 11.26 -6.91
C ASP A 227 4.55 10.06 -7.56
N TRP A 228 4.03 9.66 -8.72
CA TRP A 228 4.71 8.69 -9.58
C TRP A 228 5.22 9.39 -10.82
N LYS A 229 6.35 8.92 -11.31
CA LYS A 229 6.94 9.36 -12.56
C LYS A 229 7.39 8.14 -13.34
N PHE A 230 7.35 8.27 -14.66
CA PHE A 230 7.68 7.19 -15.58
C PHE A 230 8.77 7.63 -16.53
N TRP A 231 9.70 6.72 -16.81
CA TRP A 231 10.81 6.91 -17.74
C TRP A 231 11.03 5.63 -18.56
N GLY A 232 11.72 5.77 -19.68
CA GLY A 232 12.36 4.62 -20.32
C GLY A 232 13.44 4.03 -19.42
N TRP A 233 13.81 2.77 -19.64
CA TRP A 233 14.86 2.11 -18.86
C TRP A 233 15.71 1.16 -19.70
N THR A 234 17.02 1.11 -19.43
CA THR A 234 17.93 0.09 -20.00
C THR A 234 18.77 -0.56 -18.90
N GLU A 235 19.24 -1.79 -19.13
CA GLU A 235 20.10 -2.49 -18.16
C GLU A 235 21.43 -1.76 -17.97
N GLU A 236 21.96 -1.14 -19.03
CA GLU A 236 23.24 -0.42 -19.07
C GLU A 236 23.16 0.95 -18.38
N ASP A 237 22.21 1.80 -18.80
CA ASP A 237 22.15 3.21 -18.37
C ASP A 237 21.20 3.43 -17.19
N GLY A 238 20.31 2.48 -16.90
CA GLY A 238 19.26 2.66 -15.93
C GLY A 238 18.14 3.56 -16.46
N PHE A 239 17.84 4.65 -15.77
CA PHE A 239 16.72 5.54 -16.11
C PHE A 239 17.05 6.39 -17.34
N GLY A 240 16.11 6.51 -18.26
CA GLY A 240 16.20 7.44 -19.38
C GLY A 240 16.18 8.91 -18.95
N GLU A 241 16.66 9.79 -19.83
CA GLU A 241 16.78 11.23 -19.57
C GLU A 241 15.41 11.92 -19.50
N ASP A 242 14.47 11.53 -20.36
CA ASP A 242 13.17 12.17 -20.48
C ASP A 242 12.08 11.43 -19.70
N GLN A 243 11.32 12.19 -18.91
CA GLN A 243 10.11 11.69 -18.27
C GLN A 243 9.00 11.52 -19.32
N ILE A 244 8.42 10.32 -19.38
CA ILE A 244 7.38 9.96 -20.38
C ILE A 244 5.96 10.02 -19.81
N GLY A 245 5.82 10.04 -18.48
CA GLY A 245 4.53 10.06 -17.81
C GLY A 245 4.62 10.40 -16.33
N ALA A 246 3.47 10.65 -15.72
CA ALA A 246 3.32 10.96 -14.30
C ALA A 246 2.00 10.44 -13.75
N ALA A 247 1.94 10.17 -12.45
CA ALA A 247 0.70 10.05 -11.72
C ALA A 247 0.73 10.86 -10.43
N GLN A 248 -0.42 11.40 -10.04
CA GLN A 248 -0.63 12.11 -8.77
C GLN A 248 -1.76 11.43 -8.04
N LEU A 249 -1.49 11.00 -6.81
CA LEU A 249 -2.43 10.33 -5.93
C LEU A 249 -2.70 11.19 -4.70
N SER A 250 -3.96 11.19 -4.26
CA SER A 250 -4.38 12.02 -3.14
C SER A 250 -5.58 11.41 -2.38
N LYS A 251 -5.94 12.03 -1.25
CA LYS A 251 -7.11 11.65 -0.43
C LYS A 251 -7.14 10.18 0.00
N PHE A 252 -5.98 9.60 0.25
CA PHE A 252 -5.84 8.26 0.82
C PHE A 252 -6.66 8.10 2.10
N LYS A 253 -7.47 7.05 2.17
CA LYS A 253 -8.24 6.65 3.35
C LYS A 253 -8.45 5.15 3.35
N PHE A 254 -8.44 4.54 4.53
CA PHE A 254 -8.94 3.19 4.69
C PHE A 254 -10.47 3.22 4.80
N VAL A 255 -11.13 2.30 4.12
CA VAL A 255 -12.60 2.20 4.08
C VAL A 255 -13.03 0.78 4.39
N ALA A 256 -14.19 0.65 5.03
CA ALA A 256 -14.91 -0.61 5.10
C ALA A 256 -15.73 -0.77 3.82
N THR A 257 -15.87 -2.01 3.37
CA THR A 257 -16.57 -2.42 2.17
C THR A 257 -17.62 -3.46 2.51
N ASP A 258 -18.58 -3.62 1.62
CA ASP A 258 -19.62 -4.64 1.68
C ASP A 258 -19.73 -5.38 0.35
N ASP A 259 -20.57 -6.41 0.30
CA ASP A 259 -20.78 -7.24 -0.89
C ASP A 259 -21.23 -6.45 -2.13
N SER A 260 -21.76 -5.23 -1.95
CA SER A 260 -22.19 -4.37 -3.05
C SER A 260 -21.09 -3.48 -3.60
N THR A 261 -20.03 -3.23 -2.82
CA THR A 261 -18.97 -2.26 -3.16
C THR A 261 -18.26 -2.63 -4.46
N PHE A 262 -17.98 -3.91 -4.68
CA PHE A 262 -17.30 -4.42 -5.88
C PHE A 262 -18.23 -5.16 -6.85
N LYS A 263 -19.54 -5.14 -6.58
CA LYS A 263 -20.51 -5.81 -7.45
C LYS A 263 -20.72 -4.97 -8.70
N ALA A 264 -20.30 -5.51 -9.84
CA ALA A 264 -20.62 -4.92 -11.14
C ALA A 264 -22.16 -4.89 -11.35
N PRO A 265 -22.71 -3.81 -11.93
CA PRO A 265 -24.14 -3.75 -12.25
C PRO A 265 -24.51 -4.75 -13.35
N ASP A 266 -25.80 -5.06 -13.48
CA ASP A 266 -26.29 -6.10 -14.40
C ASP A 266 -26.01 -5.80 -15.88
N ASP A 267 -25.82 -4.53 -16.24
CA ASP A 267 -25.46 -4.07 -17.58
C ASP A 267 -23.94 -3.93 -17.81
N ALA A 268 -23.12 -4.30 -16.81
CA ALA A 268 -21.68 -4.30 -16.97
C ALA A 268 -21.23 -5.38 -17.96
N ILE A 269 -20.18 -5.07 -18.70
CA ILE A 269 -19.63 -5.92 -19.75
C ILE A 269 -18.33 -6.53 -19.22
N GLU A 270 -18.23 -7.86 -19.23
CA GLU A 270 -16.98 -8.55 -18.94
C GLU A 270 -15.98 -8.30 -20.08
N VAL A 271 -14.81 -7.76 -19.75
CA VAL A 271 -13.72 -7.53 -20.71
C VAL A 271 -12.95 -8.83 -20.86
N ALA A 272 -12.88 -9.34 -22.09
CA ALA A 272 -12.09 -10.53 -22.40
C ALA A 272 -10.60 -10.28 -22.11
N LEU A 273 -9.97 -11.26 -21.46
CA LEU A 273 -8.53 -11.28 -21.16
C LEU A 273 -7.71 -11.63 -22.39
#